data_AF-A0A395LJA5-F1
#
_entry.id   AF-A0A395LJA5-F1
#
_cell.length_a   1.000
_cell.length_b   1.000
_cell.length_c   1.000
_cell.angle_alpha   90.00
_cell.angle_beta   90.00
_cell.angle_gamma   90.00
#
_symmetry.space_group_name_H-M   'P 1'
#
loop_
_entity.id
_entity.type
_entity.pdbx_description
1 polymer ?
#
loop_
_entity_poly.entity_id
_entity_poly.type
_entity_poly.pdbx_seq_one_letter_code
_entity_poly.pdbx_strand_id
1 'polypeptide(L)'
;MGFDQLVPAPDLAAKGKSPFPGETAEYRKARQALLREEIEFRRQMTRLVELRRSLPDGPVIEKDYRFKDANGNEVGLVELFGDKQTLVTYFWMYGPERARPCPMCTNWLGAVNGNAADIKQRVALKILGRSPVERQLAFAQERGWRDLDFVQTVGDGYARDLGLINADGSENPALGVFKRDGETVRLFWASEITMEMADPGQDPRDAPDIASLWSILDLTPEGRGTDWYPKLSY
;
A
#
# COMPACT_ATOMS: atom_id res chain seq x y z
N MET A 1 24.22 5.13 10.63
CA MET A 1 25.05 6.08 9.86
C MET A 1 24.11 7.14 9.34
N GLY A 2 24.24 8.39 9.79
CA GLY A 2 23.45 9.49 9.24
C GLY A 2 23.78 9.72 7.77
N PHE A 3 22.89 10.37 7.03
CA PHE A 3 23.06 10.68 5.61
C PHE A 3 24.33 11.50 5.28
N ASP A 4 25.03 12.03 6.28
CA ASP A 4 26.25 12.85 6.15
C ASP A 4 27.50 12.11 5.61
N GLN A 5 27.41 10.81 5.28
CA GLN A 5 28.51 10.05 4.66
C GLN A 5 28.07 9.21 3.45
N LEU A 6 27.10 9.69 2.67
CA LEU A 6 26.77 9.02 1.42
C LEU A 6 27.85 9.27 0.34
N VAL A 7 28.39 8.20 -0.24
CA VAL A 7 29.25 8.29 -1.44
C VAL A 7 28.51 9.04 -2.56
N PRO A 8 29.09 10.01 -3.26
CA PRO A 8 28.39 10.74 -4.32
C PRO A 8 27.71 9.80 -5.34
N ALA A 9 26.46 10.10 -5.74
CA ALA A 9 25.75 9.27 -6.72
C ALA A 9 26.49 9.12 -8.06
N PRO A 10 27.17 10.15 -8.61
CA PRO A 10 28.00 9.98 -9.79
C PRO A 10 29.08 8.90 -9.64
N ASP A 11 29.74 8.84 -8.49
CA ASP A 11 30.81 7.87 -8.22
C ASP A 11 30.27 6.44 -8.11
N LEU A 12 29.04 6.28 -7.61
CA LEU A 12 28.34 5.00 -7.58
C LEU A 12 27.85 4.60 -8.98
N ALA A 13 27.27 5.53 -9.74
CA ALA A 13 26.78 5.29 -11.09
C ALA A 13 27.92 4.90 -12.06
N ALA A 14 29.11 5.49 -11.89
CA ALA A 14 30.31 5.16 -12.66
C ALA A 14 30.78 3.71 -12.49
N LYS A 15 30.37 3.03 -11.40
CA LYS A 15 30.67 1.60 -11.19
C LYS A 15 29.76 0.67 -11.99
N GLY A 16 28.68 1.18 -12.58
CA GLY A 16 27.76 0.41 -13.42
C GLY A 16 28.44 -0.11 -14.67
N LYS A 17 28.27 -1.40 -14.96
CA LYS A 17 28.79 -2.08 -16.15
C LYS A 17 27.64 -2.68 -16.94
N SER A 18 27.71 -2.63 -18.27
CA SER A 18 26.71 -3.26 -19.13
C SER A 18 27.13 -4.68 -19.50
N PRO A 19 26.28 -5.69 -19.30
CA PRO A 19 26.54 -7.04 -19.77
C PRO A 19 26.10 -7.27 -21.23
N PHE A 20 25.52 -6.28 -21.90
CA PHE A 20 24.88 -6.45 -23.21
C PHE A 20 25.83 -6.13 -24.37
N PRO A 21 26.15 -7.09 -25.26
CA PRO A 21 26.93 -6.82 -26.46
C PRO A 21 26.23 -5.79 -27.36
N GLY A 22 27.00 -4.86 -27.93
CA GLY A 22 26.48 -3.82 -28.83
C GLY A 22 26.03 -2.52 -28.16
N GLU A 23 26.22 -2.36 -26.84
CA GLU A 23 25.99 -1.08 -26.17
C GLU A 23 26.88 0.02 -26.76
N THR A 24 26.26 1.10 -27.24
CA THR A 24 27.00 2.26 -27.75
C THR A 24 27.50 3.13 -26.60
N ALA A 25 28.58 3.89 -26.84
CA ALA A 25 29.09 4.84 -25.86
C ALA A 25 28.06 5.93 -25.48
N GLU A 26 27.22 6.35 -26.43
CA GLU A 26 26.12 7.29 -26.21
C GLU A 26 25.08 6.71 -25.26
N TYR A 27 24.63 5.48 -25.51
CA TYR A 27 23.68 4.79 -24.63
C TYR A 27 24.27 4.60 -23.23
N ARG A 28 25.53 4.16 -23.11
CA ARG A 28 26.18 4.01 -21.81
C ARG A 28 26.25 5.32 -21.03
N LYS A 29 26.60 6.43 -21.70
CA LYS A 29 26.62 7.76 -21.09
C LYS A 29 25.21 8.14 -20.58
N ALA A 30 24.18 7.95 -21.40
CA ALA A 30 22.79 8.20 -21.00
C ALA A 30 22.36 7.30 -19.82
N ARG A 31 22.71 6.01 -19.83
CA ARG A 31 22.40 5.09 -18.72
C ARG A 31 23.16 5.41 -17.44
N GLN A 32 24.39 5.92 -17.51
CA GLN A 32 25.13 6.39 -16.32
C GLN A 32 24.46 7.63 -15.72
N ALA A 33 24.00 8.56 -16.56
CA ALA A 33 23.23 9.71 -16.10
C ALA A 33 21.90 9.29 -15.46
N LEU A 34 21.16 8.34 -16.06
CA LEU A 34 19.95 7.79 -15.47
C LEU A 34 20.21 7.06 -14.15
N LEU A 35 21.25 6.22 -14.08
CA LEU A 35 21.59 5.45 -12.87
C LEU A 35 21.93 6.36 -11.67
N ARG A 36 22.51 7.54 -11.93
CA ARG A 36 22.71 8.57 -10.90
C ARG A 36 21.37 8.98 -10.28
N GLU A 37 20.36 9.28 -11.11
CA GLU A 37 19.03 9.68 -10.64
C GLU A 37 18.30 8.52 -9.93
N GLU A 38 18.43 7.29 -10.43
CA GLU A 38 17.89 6.09 -9.78
C GLU A 38 18.49 5.88 -8.36
N ILE A 39 19.80 6.15 -8.19
CA ILE A 39 20.47 6.10 -6.87
C ILE A 39 19.92 7.16 -5.92
N GLU A 40 19.71 8.39 -6.42
CA GLU A 40 19.15 9.47 -5.62
C GLU A 40 17.68 9.22 -5.28
N PHE A 41 16.89 8.67 -6.19
CA PHE A 41 15.52 8.25 -5.91
C PHE A 41 15.47 7.23 -4.75
N ARG A 42 16.31 6.19 -4.79
CA ARG A 42 16.44 5.22 -3.68
C ARG A 42 16.80 5.90 -2.34
N ARG A 43 17.64 6.94 -2.37
CA ARG A 43 18.00 7.70 -1.16
C ARG A 43 16.84 8.52 -0.63
N GLN A 44 16.09 9.19 -1.50
CA GLN A 44 14.89 9.93 -1.11
C GLN A 44 13.84 8.98 -0.52
N MET A 45 13.63 7.82 -1.14
CA MET A 45 12.76 6.77 -0.60
C MET A 45 13.22 6.31 0.80
N THR A 46 14.53 6.12 1.00
CA THR A 46 15.09 5.75 2.31
C THR A 46 14.86 6.86 3.35
N ARG A 47 15.09 8.12 2.98
CA ARG A 47 14.81 9.28 3.84
C ARG A 47 13.33 9.37 4.21
N LEU A 48 12.41 9.12 3.28
CA LEU A 48 10.96 9.10 3.56
C LEU A 48 10.61 8.04 4.61
N VAL A 49 11.22 6.86 4.53
CA VAL A 49 11.03 5.79 5.53
C VAL A 49 11.53 6.24 6.91
N GLU A 50 12.66 6.93 6.99
CA GLU A 50 13.16 7.49 8.25
C GLU A 50 12.23 8.58 8.80
N LEU A 51 11.73 9.47 7.95
CA LEU A 51 10.77 10.50 8.35
C LEU A 51 9.49 9.90 8.94
N ARG A 52 8.93 8.85 8.30
CA ARG A 52 7.79 8.10 8.85
C ARG A 52 8.08 7.51 10.22
N ARG A 53 9.27 6.92 10.40
CA ARG A 53 9.71 6.36 11.68
C ARG A 53 9.92 7.40 12.78
N SER A 54 10.18 8.65 12.40
CA SER A 54 10.36 9.78 13.31
C SER A 54 9.06 10.51 13.68
N LEU A 55 7.91 10.09 13.14
CA LEU A 55 6.62 10.68 13.52
C LEU A 55 6.42 10.60 15.04
N PRO A 56 5.88 11.65 15.67
CA PRO A 56 5.46 11.57 17.07
C PRO A 56 4.34 10.54 17.22
N ASP A 57 4.03 10.20 18.48
CA ASP A 57 2.90 9.33 18.77
C ASP A 57 1.61 9.91 18.20
N GLY A 58 0.97 9.16 17.31
CA GLY A 58 -0.35 9.49 16.82
C GLY A 58 -1.43 9.31 17.90
N PRO A 59 -2.68 9.70 17.56
CA PRO A 59 -3.80 9.64 18.48
C PRO A 59 -4.07 8.21 18.97
N VAL A 60 -4.54 8.11 20.22
CA VAL A 60 -5.14 6.87 20.75
C VAL A 60 -6.48 6.65 20.07
N ILE A 61 -6.75 5.41 19.68
CA ILE A 61 -8.07 5.03 19.17
C ILE A 61 -8.95 4.67 20.37
N GLU A 62 -9.71 5.65 20.87
CA GLU A 62 -10.56 5.47 22.06
C GLU A 62 -11.89 4.77 21.75
N LYS A 63 -12.37 4.89 20.52
CA LYS A 63 -13.65 4.32 20.11
C LYS A 63 -13.53 2.81 19.94
N ASP A 64 -14.45 2.07 20.55
CA ASP A 64 -14.55 0.62 20.45
C ASP A 64 -15.13 0.21 19.07
N TYR A 65 -14.30 0.31 18.04
CA TYR A 65 -14.65 -0.21 16.72
C TYR A 65 -14.69 -1.73 16.76
N ARG A 66 -15.82 -2.28 16.32
CA ARG A 66 -16.06 -3.72 16.23
C ARG A 66 -15.88 -4.21 14.80
N PHE A 67 -15.41 -5.44 14.67
CA PHE A 67 -15.13 -6.09 13.40
C PHE A 67 -15.58 -7.55 13.46
N LYS A 68 -15.71 -8.20 12.30
CA LYS A 68 -15.81 -9.66 12.21
C LYS A 68 -14.57 -10.24 11.54
N ASP A 69 -13.95 -11.22 12.19
CA ASP A 69 -12.82 -11.97 11.64
C ASP A 69 -13.24 -12.88 10.46
N ALA A 70 -12.29 -13.63 9.90
CA ALA A 70 -12.54 -14.55 8.79
C ALA A 70 -13.57 -15.66 9.08
N ASN A 71 -13.85 -15.94 10.37
CA ASN A 71 -14.83 -16.92 10.81
C ASN A 71 -16.17 -16.26 11.19
N GLY A 72 -16.30 -14.94 11.05
CA GLY A 72 -17.48 -14.18 11.43
C GLY A 72 -17.57 -13.82 12.92
N ASN A 73 -16.55 -14.14 13.73
CA ASN A 73 -16.54 -13.81 15.15
C ASN A 73 -16.29 -12.33 15.36
N GLU A 74 -17.02 -11.72 16.30
CA GLU A 74 -16.83 -10.31 16.61
C GLU A 74 -15.57 -10.06 17.43
N VAL A 75 -14.74 -9.14 16.98
CA VAL A 75 -13.45 -8.77 17.58
C VAL A 75 -13.28 -7.25 17.61
N GLY A 76 -12.55 -6.75 18.60
CA GLY A 76 -12.14 -5.35 18.66
C GLY A 76 -10.87 -5.08 17.85
N LEU A 77 -10.47 -3.80 17.77
CA LEU A 77 -9.28 -3.38 17.04
C LEU A 77 -7.99 -3.98 17.61
N VAL A 78 -7.89 -4.14 18.93
CA VAL A 78 -6.68 -4.65 19.57
C VAL A 78 -6.47 -6.14 19.30
N GLU A 79 -7.55 -6.92 19.19
CA GLU A 79 -7.49 -8.33 18.84
C GLU A 79 -6.98 -8.57 17.41
N LEU A 80 -7.20 -7.62 16.49
CA LEU A 80 -6.71 -7.72 15.10
C LEU A 80 -5.18 -7.80 15.00
N PHE A 81 -4.45 -7.36 16.05
CA PHE A 81 -2.99 -7.48 16.12
C PHE A 81 -2.52 -8.92 16.32
N GLY A 82 -3.35 -9.80 16.89
CA GLY A 82 -2.92 -11.14 17.31
C GLY A 82 -1.68 -11.09 18.20
N ASP A 83 -0.60 -11.75 17.79
CA ASP A 83 0.70 -11.81 18.49
C ASP A 83 1.65 -10.65 18.12
N LYS A 84 1.25 -9.72 17.25
CA LYS A 84 2.12 -8.66 16.71
C LYS A 84 2.03 -7.36 17.48
N GLN A 85 2.98 -6.44 17.27
CA GLN A 85 2.97 -5.10 17.87
C GLN A 85 2.54 -4.00 16.89
N THR A 86 2.46 -4.34 15.61
CA THR A 86 2.09 -3.44 14.52
C THR A 86 1.00 -4.10 13.71
N LEU A 87 -0.04 -3.32 13.39
CA LEU A 87 -1.14 -3.71 12.54
C LEU A 87 -1.15 -2.83 11.29
N VAL A 88 -1.07 -3.45 10.13
CA VAL A 88 -1.25 -2.82 8.83
C VAL A 88 -2.66 -3.18 8.33
N THR A 89 -3.45 -2.17 8.02
CA THR A 89 -4.82 -2.34 7.51
C THR A 89 -4.94 -1.74 6.13
N TYR A 90 -5.62 -2.41 5.22
CA TYR A 90 -6.06 -1.82 3.96
C TYR A 90 -7.57 -1.86 3.86
N PHE A 91 -8.21 -0.70 3.74
CA PHE A 91 -9.65 -0.62 3.51
C PHE A 91 -9.96 -0.87 2.03
N TRP A 92 -10.50 -2.06 1.77
CA TRP A 92 -10.86 -2.50 0.44
C TRP A 92 -12.23 -1.93 0.06
N MET A 93 -12.27 -1.14 -1.01
CA MET A 93 -13.51 -0.61 -1.56
C MET A 93 -14.34 -1.71 -2.25
N TYR A 94 -14.91 -2.58 -1.44
CA TYR A 94 -15.85 -3.61 -1.81
C TYR A 94 -17.07 -3.56 -0.88
N GLY A 95 -17.68 -2.38 -0.79
CA GLY A 95 -18.89 -2.15 -0.01
C GLY A 95 -20.07 -3.01 -0.45
N PRO A 96 -21.10 -3.14 0.41
CA PRO A 96 -22.25 -4.01 0.18
C PRO A 96 -22.95 -3.72 -1.15
N GLU A 97 -23.09 -2.45 -1.53
CA GLU A 97 -23.79 -2.02 -2.76
C GLU A 97 -23.01 -2.24 -4.05
N ARG A 98 -21.68 -2.45 -3.99
CA ARG A 98 -20.87 -2.64 -5.21
C ARG A 98 -21.05 -4.06 -5.70
N ALA A 99 -21.45 -4.29 -6.95
CA ALA A 99 -21.56 -5.64 -7.51
C ALA A 99 -20.20 -6.38 -7.51
N ARG A 100 -19.13 -5.66 -7.87
CA ARG A 100 -17.74 -6.15 -7.95
C ARG A 100 -16.80 -5.15 -7.24
N PRO A 101 -15.64 -5.61 -6.72
CA PRO A 101 -14.73 -4.74 -5.99
C PRO A 101 -14.06 -3.69 -6.88
N CYS A 102 -13.49 -2.66 -6.27
CA CYS A 102 -12.65 -1.70 -6.97
C CYS A 102 -11.48 -2.40 -7.72
N PRO A 103 -11.31 -2.16 -9.04
CA PRO A 103 -10.21 -2.73 -9.82
C PRO A 103 -8.83 -2.36 -9.29
N MET A 104 -8.65 -1.11 -8.82
CA MET A 104 -7.36 -0.66 -8.29
C MET A 104 -7.02 -1.25 -6.94
N CYS A 105 -8.00 -1.33 -6.02
CA CYS A 105 -7.81 -2.09 -4.79
C CYS A 105 -7.46 -3.55 -5.11
N THR A 106 -8.09 -4.12 -6.13
CA THR A 106 -7.83 -5.51 -6.54
C THR A 106 -6.42 -5.68 -7.10
N ASN A 107 -5.94 -4.73 -7.91
CA ASN A 107 -4.56 -4.70 -8.39
C ASN A 107 -3.56 -4.60 -7.21
N TRP A 108 -3.82 -3.69 -6.27
CA TRP A 108 -2.99 -3.49 -5.09
C TRP A 108 -2.93 -4.76 -4.21
N LEU A 109 -4.09 -5.33 -3.89
CA LEU A 109 -4.20 -6.55 -3.07
C LEU A 109 -3.57 -7.76 -3.76
N GLY A 110 -3.64 -7.85 -5.09
CA GLY A 110 -2.98 -8.90 -5.85
C GLY A 110 -1.46 -8.89 -5.68
N ALA A 111 -0.84 -7.70 -5.75
CA ALA A 111 0.59 -7.55 -5.51
C ALA A 111 0.97 -7.89 -4.05
N VAL A 112 0.18 -7.40 -3.09
CA VAL A 112 0.43 -7.66 -1.66
C VAL A 112 0.25 -9.14 -1.30
N ASN A 113 -0.75 -9.82 -1.86
CA ASN A 113 -0.96 -11.25 -1.66
C ASN A 113 0.32 -12.06 -1.99
N GLY A 114 1.07 -11.67 -3.03
CA GLY A 114 2.30 -12.36 -3.43
C GLY A 114 3.40 -12.41 -2.36
N ASN A 115 3.40 -11.48 -1.39
CA ASN A 115 4.37 -11.42 -0.29
C ASN A 115 3.71 -11.41 1.10
N ALA A 116 2.39 -11.61 1.19
CA ALA A 116 1.64 -11.42 2.43
C ALA A 116 2.08 -12.39 3.54
N ALA A 117 2.49 -13.62 3.18
CA ALA A 117 3.04 -14.58 4.13
C ALA A 117 4.31 -14.05 4.83
N ASP A 118 5.23 -13.45 4.08
CA ASP A 118 6.47 -12.87 4.60
C ASP A 118 6.21 -11.60 5.42
N ILE A 119 5.31 -10.74 4.94
CA ILE A 119 4.88 -9.53 5.67
C ILE A 119 4.32 -9.93 7.04
N LYS A 120 3.46 -10.96 7.08
CA LYS A 120 2.83 -11.44 8.31
C LYS A 120 3.80 -12.05 9.34
N GLN A 121 5.04 -12.34 8.96
CA GLN A 121 6.07 -12.74 9.94
C GLN A 121 6.44 -11.58 10.88
N ARG A 122 6.25 -10.32 10.44
CA ARG A 122 6.70 -9.11 11.16
C ARG A 122 5.56 -8.25 11.69
N VAL A 123 4.43 -8.21 10.99
CA VAL A 123 3.26 -7.36 11.34
C VAL A 123 1.96 -8.14 11.20
N ALA A 124 0.89 -7.68 11.82
CA ALA A 124 -0.45 -8.14 11.48
C ALA A 124 -0.88 -7.42 10.20
N LEU A 125 -1.43 -8.14 9.22
CA LEU A 125 -1.92 -7.57 7.96
C LEU A 125 -3.40 -7.93 7.82
N LYS A 126 -4.29 -6.93 7.78
CA LYS A 126 -5.74 -7.13 7.69
C LYS A 126 -6.35 -6.32 6.57
N ILE A 127 -7.20 -6.96 5.77
CA ILE A 127 -7.94 -6.32 4.69
C ILE A 127 -9.35 -6.05 5.21
N LEU A 128 -9.65 -4.77 5.45
CA LEU A 128 -10.92 -4.34 6.02
C LEU A 128 -11.91 -4.06 4.90
N GLY A 129 -13.17 -4.46 5.07
CA GLY A 129 -14.22 -4.14 4.12
C GLY A 129 -15.59 -4.10 4.79
N ARG A 130 -16.54 -3.38 4.19
CA ARG A 130 -17.93 -3.31 4.72
C ARG A 130 -18.78 -4.51 4.33
N SER A 131 -18.46 -5.17 3.22
CA SER A 131 -19.14 -6.40 2.82
C SER A 131 -18.96 -7.52 3.84
N PRO A 132 -19.94 -8.45 3.94
CA PRO A 132 -19.77 -9.69 4.71
C PRO A 132 -18.43 -10.37 4.40
N VAL A 133 -17.76 -10.88 5.43
CA VAL A 133 -16.41 -11.45 5.27
C VAL A 133 -16.42 -12.65 4.32
N GLU A 134 -17.50 -13.42 4.29
CA GLU A 134 -17.69 -14.56 3.38
C GLU A 134 -17.67 -14.12 1.92
N ARG A 135 -18.24 -12.94 1.63
CA ARG A 135 -18.22 -12.35 0.29
C ARG A 135 -16.83 -11.89 -0.12
N GLN A 136 -16.09 -11.31 0.82
CA GLN A 136 -14.69 -10.92 0.61
C GLN A 136 -13.83 -12.16 0.29
N LEU A 137 -14.00 -13.22 1.07
CA LEU A 137 -13.32 -14.51 0.89
C LEU A 137 -13.68 -15.19 -0.44
N ALA A 138 -14.95 -15.15 -0.85
CA ALA A 138 -15.38 -15.72 -2.13
C ALA A 138 -14.67 -15.05 -3.32
N PHE A 139 -14.52 -13.72 -3.30
CA PHE A 139 -13.76 -13.02 -4.34
C PHE A 139 -12.25 -13.32 -4.24
N ALA A 140 -11.69 -13.39 -3.03
CA ALA A 140 -10.30 -13.78 -2.84
C ALA A 140 -10.01 -15.17 -3.43
N GLN A 141 -10.93 -16.13 -3.26
CA GLN A 141 -10.86 -17.46 -3.85
C GLN A 141 -10.90 -17.42 -5.39
N GLU A 142 -11.79 -16.62 -5.98
CA GLU A 142 -11.84 -16.40 -7.44
C GLU A 142 -10.50 -15.88 -7.98
N ARG A 143 -9.83 -15.01 -7.22
CA ARG A 143 -8.51 -14.44 -7.57
C ARG A 143 -7.32 -15.33 -7.20
N GLY A 144 -7.56 -16.46 -6.53
CA GLY A 144 -6.50 -17.35 -6.05
C GLY A 144 -5.64 -16.73 -4.95
N TRP A 145 -6.14 -15.72 -4.23
CA TRP A 145 -5.46 -15.14 -3.08
C TRP A 145 -5.55 -16.10 -1.89
N ARG A 146 -4.43 -16.32 -1.21
CA ARG A 146 -4.31 -17.34 -0.15
C ARG A 146 -3.79 -16.76 1.15
N ASP A 147 -3.06 -15.66 1.09
CA ASP A 147 -2.26 -15.17 2.22
C ASP A 147 -2.79 -13.86 2.81
N LEU A 148 -3.91 -13.34 2.32
CA LEU A 148 -4.58 -12.16 2.85
C LEU A 148 -5.64 -12.55 3.89
N ASP A 149 -5.67 -11.81 5.01
CA ASP A 149 -6.65 -12.00 6.07
C ASP A 149 -7.74 -10.93 5.95
N PHE A 150 -8.98 -11.35 5.64
CA PHE A 150 -10.12 -10.44 5.46
C PHE A 150 -10.89 -10.25 6.75
N VAL A 151 -11.36 -9.03 6.96
CA VAL A 151 -12.08 -8.59 8.16
C VAL A 151 -13.23 -7.69 7.72
N GLN A 152 -14.42 -7.95 8.25
CA GLN A 152 -15.57 -7.09 8.03
C GLN A 152 -15.62 -5.99 9.09
N THR A 153 -15.90 -4.74 8.72
CA THR A 153 -16.24 -3.69 9.68
C THR A 153 -17.68 -3.86 10.17
N VAL A 154 -17.93 -3.79 11.49
CA VAL A 154 -19.28 -3.83 12.05
C VAL A 154 -19.86 -2.42 12.07
N GLY A 155 -20.96 -2.23 11.34
CA GLY A 155 -21.52 -0.91 11.06
C GLY A 155 -20.57 -0.05 10.24
N ASP A 156 -20.93 1.24 10.12
CA ASP A 156 -20.18 2.21 9.30
C ASP A 156 -19.32 3.17 10.14
N GLY A 157 -19.29 3.02 11.47
CA GLY A 157 -18.60 3.96 12.36
C GLY A 157 -17.13 4.13 12.03
N TYR A 158 -16.39 3.02 11.89
CA TYR A 158 -14.98 3.04 11.49
C TYR A 158 -14.79 3.74 10.14
N ALA A 159 -15.56 3.33 9.13
CA ALA A 159 -15.41 3.85 7.78
C ALA A 159 -15.79 5.33 7.66
N ARG A 160 -16.82 5.81 8.37
CA ARG A 160 -17.20 7.24 8.37
C ARG A 160 -16.19 8.11 9.08
N ASP A 161 -15.74 7.69 10.27
CA ASP A 161 -14.81 8.50 11.07
C ASP A 161 -13.45 8.67 10.38
N LEU A 162 -13.05 7.71 9.53
CA LEU A 162 -11.84 7.77 8.72
C LEU A 162 -12.05 8.38 7.32
N GLY A 163 -13.24 8.91 7.01
CA GLY A 163 -13.52 9.53 5.69
C GLY A 163 -13.52 8.55 4.52
N LEU A 164 -13.79 7.26 4.78
CA LEU A 164 -13.76 6.18 3.80
C LEU A 164 -15.09 5.99 3.07
N ILE A 165 -16.12 6.70 3.49
CA ILE A 165 -17.43 6.77 2.83
C ILE A 165 -17.71 8.21 2.48
N ASN A 166 -17.83 8.50 1.19
CA ASN A 166 -18.17 9.80 0.65
C ASN A 166 -19.67 10.10 0.82
N ALA A 167 -20.06 11.37 0.64
CA ALA A 167 -21.45 11.81 0.78
C ALA A 167 -22.43 11.11 -0.20
N ASP A 168 -21.93 10.67 -1.35
CA ASP A 168 -22.69 9.91 -2.35
C ASP A 168 -22.73 8.40 -2.07
N GLY A 169 -22.14 7.94 -0.97
CA GLY A 169 -22.05 6.54 -0.57
C GLY A 169 -20.92 5.75 -1.26
N SER A 170 -20.16 6.38 -2.16
CA SER A 170 -18.93 5.79 -2.71
C SER A 170 -17.86 5.66 -1.63
N GLU A 171 -16.92 4.74 -1.84
CA GLU A 171 -15.88 4.44 -0.85
C GLU A 171 -14.52 4.95 -1.32
N ASN A 172 -13.65 5.29 -0.37
CA ASN A 172 -12.23 5.55 -0.61
C ASN A 172 -11.38 4.39 -0.07
N PRO A 173 -10.29 4.01 -0.75
CA PRO A 173 -9.33 3.10 -0.15
C PRO A 173 -8.52 3.82 0.92
N ALA A 174 -8.01 3.09 1.91
CA ALA A 174 -7.07 3.65 2.86
C ALA A 174 -6.08 2.60 3.36
N LEU A 175 -4.80 2.96 3.39
CA LEU A 175 -3.76 2.21 4.05
C LEU A 175 -3.50 2.83 5.42
N GLY A 176 -3.68 2.05 6.48
CA GLY A 176 -3.45 2.45 7.85
C GLY A 176 -2.40 1.58 8.52
N VAL A 177 -1.60 2.18 9.40
CA VAL A 177 -0.63 1.48 10.24
C VAL A 177 -0.85 1.93 11.67
N PHE A 178 -1.06 0.95 12.55
CA PHE A 178 -1.29 1.14 13.96
C PHE A 178 -0.20 0.43 14.77
N LYS A 179 0.07 0.94 15.96
CA LYS A 179 0.90 0.28 16.97
C LYS A 179 0.09 0.07 18.24
N ARG A 180 0.42 -0.95 19.02
CA ARG A 180 -0.15 -1.15 20.36
C ARG A 180 0.91 -1.06 21.44
N ASP A 181 0.48 -0.61 22.61
CA ASP A 181 1.21 -0.72 23.88
C ASP A 181 0.25 -1.30 24.92
N GLY A 182 0.44 -2.58 25.24
CA GLY A 182 -0.57 -3.38 25.94
C GLY A 182 -1.91 -3.39 25.17
N GLU A 183 -2.97 -2.93 25.83
CA GLU A 183 -4.32 -2.81 25.24
C GLU A 183 -4.55 -1.47 24.52
N THR A 184 -3.63 -0.51 24.65
CA THR A 184 -3.78 0.81 24.02
C THR A 184 -3.35 0.75 22.56
N VAL A 185 -4.26 1.06 21.64
CA VAL A 185 -3.97 1.17 20.20
C VAL A 185 -3.79 2.63 19.80
N ARG A 186 -2.73 2.92 19.04
CA ARG A 186 -2.45 4.23 18.47
C ARG A 186 -2.29 4.17 16.97
N LEU A 187 -2.73 5.22 16.28
CA LEU A 187 -2.33 5.45 14.91
C LEU A 187 -0.81 5.71 14.87
N PHE A 188 -0.11 5.04 13.95
CA PHE A 188 1.29 5.34 13.64
C PHE A 188 1.40 6.14 12.34
N TRP A 189 0.69 5.73 11.30
CA TRP A 189 0.70 6.39 10.00
C TRP A 189 -0.54 5.99 9.19
N ALA A 190 -1.07 6.89 8.36
CA ALA A 190 -2.11 6.59 7.38
C ALA A 190 -1.81 7.26 6.03
N SER A 191 -2.32 6.68 4.95
CA SER A 191 -2.39 7.32 3.64
C SER A 191 -3.33 8.52 3.69
N GLU A 192 -2.89 9.67 3.18
CA GLU A 192 -3.67 10.92 3.21
C GLU A 192 -3.85 11.54 1.82
N ILE A 193 -3.28 10.95 0.76
CA ILE A 193 -3.35 11.54 -0.57
C ILE A 193 -4.76 11.45 -1.15
N THR A 194 -5.30 12.59 -1.56
CA THR A 194 -6.65 12.71 -2.14
C THR A 194 -6.57 13.08 -3.62
N MET A 195 -7.69 12.96 -4.34
CA MET A 195 -7.79 13.42 -5.74
C MET A 195 -7.40 14.89 -5.91
N GLU A 196 -7.69 15.75 -4.92
CA GLU A 196 -7.33 17.18 -4.96
C GLU A 196 -5.82 17.43 -4.84
N MET A 197 -5.09 16.45 -4.28
CA MET A 197 -3.63 16.48 -4.14
C MET A 197 -2.92 15.81 -5.31
N ALA A 198 -3.66 15.25 -6.28
CA ALA A 198 -3.06 14.63 -7.46
C ALA A 198 -2.64 15.71 -8.48
N ASP A 199 -1.49 15.50 -9.11
CA ASP A 199 -1.08 16.32 -10.25
C ASP A 199 -2.10 16.19 -11.40
N PRO A 200 -2.30 17.24 -12.23
CA PRO A 200 -3.21 17.18 -13.36
C PRO A 200 -2.96 15.97 -14.27
N GLY A 201 -3.98 15.12 -14.44
CA GLY A 201 -3.91 13.92 -15.26
C GLY A 201 -3.27 12.70 -14.59
N GLN A 202 -2.99 12.74 -13.29
CA GLN A 202 -2.49 11.60 -12.52
C GLN A 202 -3.50 11.12 -11.47
N ASP A 203 -3.39 9.84 -11.11
CA ASP A 203 -4.09 9.29 -9.96
C ASP A 203 -3.42 9.72 -8.65
N PRO A 204 -4.19 9.92 -7.56
CA PRO A 204 -3.62 10.06 -6.23
C PRO A 204 -3.01 8.73 -5.80
N ARG A 205 -1.71 8.72 -5.57
CA ARG A 205 -0.94 7.51 -5.24
C ARG A 205 0.01 7.76 -4.10
N ASP A 206 -0.01 6.87 -3.12
CA ASP A 206 0.96 6.90 -2.04
C ASP A 206 2.38 6.61 -2.56
N ALA A 207 3.37 7.14 -1.86
CA ALA A 207 4.78 6.89 -2.14
C ALA A 207 5.42 6.03 -1.04
N PRO A 208 6.27 5.04 -1.36
CA PRO A 208 6.41 4.43 -2.67
C PRO A 208 5.15 3.64 -3.06
N ASP A 209 4.98 3.44 -4.36
CA ASP A 209 3.91 2.59 -4.90
C ASP A 209 4.11 1.14 -4.42
N ILE A 210 3.05 0.51 -3.91
CA ILE A 210 3.08 -0.85 -3.37
C ILE A 210 2.73 -1.88 -4.47
N ALA A 211 1.98 -1.45 -5.49
CA ALA A 211 1.58 -2.34 -6.56
C ALA A 211 2.72 -2.47 -7.59
N SER A 212 3.32 -3.66 -7.68
CA SER A 212 4.44 -3.91 -8.59
C SER A 212 4.11 -3.64 -10.06
N LEU A 213 2.83 -3.71 -10.46
CA LEU A 213 2.36 -3.36 -11.80
C LEU A 213 2.93 -2.01 -12.25
N TRP A 214 2.76 -0.99 -11.43
CA TRP A 214 3.11 0.37 -11.82
C TRP A 214 4.61 0.60 -11.82
N SER A 215 5.32 0.06 -10.82
CA SER A 215 6.77 0.13 -10.77
C SER A 215 7.43 -0.58 -11.96
N ILE A 216 6.80 -1.60 -12.53
CA ILE A 216 7.29 -2.28 -13.74
C ILE A 216 6.98 -1.45 -15.00
N LEU A 217 5.76 -0.95 -15.14
CA LEU A 217 5.37 -0.14 -16.30
C LEU A 217 6.17 1.17 -16.37
N ASP A 218 6.48 1.80 -15.24
CA ASP A 218 7.32 3.00 -15.17
C ASP A 218 8.76 2.78 -15.68
N LEU A 219 9.19 1.52 -15.87
CA LEU A 219 10.51 1.17 -16.44
C LEU A 219 10.47 1.01 -17.97
N THR A 220 9.29 0.97 -18.60
CA THR A 220 9.16 0.79 -20.05
C THR A 220 9.15 2.15 -20.78
N PRO A 221 9.51 2.20 -22.08
CA PRO A 221 9.47 3.45 -22.84
C PRO A 221 8.09 4.13 -22.87
N GLU A 222 7.02 3.35 -22.80
CA GLU A 222 5.63 3.82 -22.82
C GLU A 222 5.13 4.28 -21.45
N GLY A 223 5.86 3.95 -20.37
CA GLY A 223 5.42 4.20 -19.00
C GLY A 223 4.08 3.51 -18.70
N ARG A 224 3.21 4.21 -17.95
CA ARG A 224 1.87 3.70 -17.59
C ARG A 224 0.84 3.77 -18.73
N GLY A 225 1.11 4.53 -19.80
CA GLY A 225 0.11 4.88 -20.82
C GLY A 225 -1.00 5.81 -20.30
N THR A 226 -1.92 6.20 -21.19
CA THR A 226 -3.08 7.08 -20.86
C THR A 226 -4.44 6.51 -21.27
N ASP A 227 -4.44 5.38 -21.98
CA ASP A 227 -5.63 4.75 -22.58
C ASP A 227 -5.99 3.41 -21.92
N TRP A 228 -5.24 3.00 -20.90
CA TRP A 228 -5.42 1.74 -20.20
C TRP A 228 -5.49 1.92 -18.68
N TYR A 229 -6.32 1.10 -18.04
CA TYR A 229 -6.43 1.03 -16.59
C TYR A 229 -6.71 -0.40 -16.13
N PRO A 230 -6.30 -0.79 -14.90
CA PRO A 230 -6.57 -2.14 -14.41
C PRO A 230 -8.06 -2.48 -14.42
N LYS A 231 -8.38 -3.66 -14.93
CA LYS A 231 -9.72 -4.24 -14.94
C LYS A 231 -9.72 -5.57 -14.19
N LEU A 232 -10.90 -5.98 -13.72
CA LEU A 232 -11.07 -7.27 -13.04
C LEU A 232 -11.00 -8.46 -13.99
N SER A 233 -11.33 -8.22 -15.26
CA SER A 233 -11.29 -9.16 -16.39
C SER A 233 -10.82 -8.40 -17.63
N TYR A 234 -9.98 -9.04 -18.43
CA TYR A 234 -9.54 -8.57 -19.73
C TYR A 234 -10.15 -9.44 -20.82
#